data_AF-A0A3R9FBN3-F1
#
_entry.id   AF-A0A3R9FBN3-F1
#
_cell.length_a   1.000
_cell.length_b   1.000
_cell.length_c   1.000
_cell.angle_alpha   90.00
_cell.angle_beta   90.00
_cell.angle_gamma   90.00
#
_symmetry.space_group_name_H-M   'P 1'
#
loop_
_entity.id
_entity.type
_entity.pdbx_description
1 polymer ?
#
loop_
_entity_poly.entity_id
_entity_poly.type
_entity_poly.pdbx_seq_one_letter_code
_entity_poly.pdbx_strand_id
1 'polypeptide(L)'
;MQNNTPSGDEQQRKKLERELKRRVLANKLINEIEQEKNNTILNKVGLILNKYPHTRNSDVSLMLKFWEVFEGHKSDSIEKKDMYFFERLTSVARARAKIQNEYGLFPADEKVRKFRRSKEEKEKEFQIESKPEMPIIYIYADETGKNDDFVVVGSLWILDEKRNGQIVRSLETWVKGKKTAGVQVPGEFHFVDIKNNGNNIDIYKEFFSYFMSIASDVISFTAIAVNKKNIKKHIDDLISDLFYQIVRIGIEHEKKNNRISFPKQLSYLKDEEKGESPYRIKGIQDTIVDKLKIHYGDNIKLNKFVPVDSKHVKLIQIADLFTGSLNRIINHQRKNPEAQKNAKDDFAQIVLDSMGLEEIHVDIEKLEMDNLHEEITSDMSKLFVFNE
;
A
#
# COMPACT_ATOMS: atom_id res chain seq x y z
N MET A 1 3.46 23.26 19.01
CA MET A 1 4.09 23.73 17.75
C MET A 1 3.12 24.67 17.07
N GLN A 2 3.53 25.92 16.84
CA GLN A 2 2.72 26.95 16.20
C GLN A 2 2.59 26.64 14.70
N ASN A 3 1.36 26.63 14.20
CA ASN A 3 1.05 26.51 12.78
C ASN A 3 1.58 27.73 12.04
N ASN A 4 2.63 27.54 11.24
CA ASN A 4 3.17 28.55 10.32
C ASN A 4 2.23 28.69 9.10
N THR A 5 1.22 29.52 9.23
CA THR A 5 0.52 30.08 8.08
C THR A 5 1.39 31.21 7.50
N PRO A 6 1.83 31.15 6.23
CA PRO A 6 2.73 32.15 5.67
C PRO A 6 2.07 33.54 5.66
N SER A 7 2.81 34.56 6.13
CA SER A 7 2.33 35.94 6.26
C SER A 7 2.00 36.56 4.89
N GLY A 8 1.08 37.53 4.86
CA GLY A 8 0.60 38.17 3.62
C GLY A 8 1.70 38.77 2.75
N ASP A 9 2.80 39.23 3.35
CA ASP A 9 3.97 39.78 2.64
C ASP A 9 4.74 38.73 1.85
N GLU A 10 4.81 37.48 2.34
CA GLU A 10 5.49 36.40 1.63
C GLU A 10 4.71 35.96 0.39
N GLN A 11 3.38 35.98 0.46
CA GLN A 11 2.51 35.71 -0.69
C GLN A 11 2.61 36.82 -1.76
N GLN A 12 2.68 38.07 -1.33
CA GLN A 12 2.86 39.23 -2.21
C GLN A 12 4.19 39.15 -2.99
N ARG A 13 5.30 38.82 -2.30
CA ARG A 13 6.63 38.65 -2.91
C ARG A 13 6.66 37.51 -3.92
N LYS A 14 6.13 36.33 -3.56
CA LYS A 14 6.02 35.18 -4.47
C LYS A 14 5.20 35.49 -5.72
N LYS A 15 4.14 36.31 -5.60
CA LYS A 15 3.34 36.75 -6.75
C LYS A 15 4.14 37.65 -7.69
N LEU A 16 4.89 38.60 -7.13
CA LEU A 16 5.73 39.53 -7.91
C LEU A 16 6.83 38.79 -8.68
N GLU A 17 7.51 37.84 -8.02
CA GLU A 17 8.57 37.03 -8.65
C GLU A 17 8.04 36.19 -9.82
N ARG A 18 6.84 35.60 -9.66
CA ARG A 18 6.18 34.82 -10.73
C ARG A 18 5.84 35.71 -11.91
N GLU A 19 5.33 36.90 -11.66
CA GLU A 19 5.00 37.86 -12.71
C GLU A 19 6.25 38.34 -13.47
N LEU A 20 7.34 38.61 -12.75
CA LEU A 20 8.61 39.00 -13.36
C LEU A 20 9.18 37.88 -14.24
N LYS A 21 9.22 36.64 -13.74
CA LYS A 21 9.66 35.47 -14.52
C LYS A 21 8.82 35.28 -15.77
N ARG A 22 7.49 35.42 -15.66
CA ARG A 22 6.56 35.35 -16.80
C ARG A 22 6.89 36.41 -17.86
N ARG A 23 7.11 37.67 -17.47
CA ARG A 23 7.46 38.74 -18.41
C ARG A 23 8.77 38.48 -19.14
N VAL A 24 9.80 38.02 -18.43
CA VAL A 24 11.11 37.68 -19.03
C VAL A 24 10.96 36.57 -20.08
N LEU A 25 10.24 35.49 -19.75
CA LEU A 25 10.03 34.37 -20.67
C LEU A 25 9.16 34.76 -21.88
N ALA A 26 8.13 35.58 -21.66
CA ALA A 26 7.27 36.09 -22.72
C ALA A 26 8.05 36.96 -23.72
N ASN A 27 8.86 37.90 -23.23
CA ASN A 27 9.67 38.77 -24.09
C ASN A 27 10.72 37.98 -24.87
N LYS A 28 11.34 36.97 -24.24
CA LYS A 28 12.28 36.08 -24.93
C LYS A 28 11.60 35.34 -26.09
N LEU A 29 10.41 34.76 -25.86
CA LEU A 29 9.69 34.04 -26.91
C LEU A 29 9.23 34.98 -28.03
N ILE A 30 8.76 36.19 -27.72
CA ILE A 30 8.38 37.19 -28.74
C ILE A 30 9.57 37.53 -29.62
N ASN A 31 10.74 37.83 -29.03
CA ASN A 31 11.95 38.14 -29.79
C ASN A 31 12.39 36.96 -30.68
N GLU A 32 12.24 35.73 -30.20
CA GLU A 32 12.56 34.52 -30.99
C GLU A 32 11.56 34.30 -32.14
N ILE A 33 10.29 34.63 -31.95
CA ILE A 33 9.24 34.60 -32.97
C ILE A 33 9.49 35.67 -34.05
N GLU A 34 9.86 36.89 -33.65
CA GLU A 34 10.20 37.99 -34.56
C GLU A 34 11.43 37.67 -35.42
N GLN A 35 12.38 36.91 -34.86
CA GLN A 35 13.55 36.40 -35.58
C GLN A 35 13.26 35.11 -36.38
N GLU A 36 11.99 34.68 -36.45
CA GLU A 36 11.53 33.45 -37.10
C GLU A 36 12.31 32.18 -36.69
N LYS A 37 12.83 32.13 -35.46
CA LYS A 37 13.54 30.94 -34.95
C LYS A 37 12.57 29.79 -34.78
N ASN A 38 12.86 28.64 -35.39
CA ASN A 38 12.01 27.45 -35.37
C ASN A 38 12.69 26.22 -34.75
N ASN A 39 13.72 26.44 -33.93
CA ASN A 39 14.59 25.38 -33.40
C ASN A 39 13.92 24.49 -32.35
N THR A 40 12.82 24.93 -31.74
CA THR A 40 12.10 24.18 -30.70
C THR A 40 10.61 24.09 -31.02
N ILE A 41 9.94 23.04 -30.51
CA ILE A 41 8.48 22.90 -30.61
C ILE A 41 7.78 24.12 -30.03
N LEU A 42 8.30 24.68 -28.93
CA LEU A 42 7.75 25.88 -28.29
C LEU A 42 7.75 27.08 -29.24
N ASN A 43 8.84 27.29 -29.98
CA ASN A 43 8.95 28.42 -30.91
C ASN A 43 8.08 28.19 -32.15
N LYS A 44 8.07 26.96 -32.69
CA LYS A 44 7.19 26.55 -33.79
C LYS A 44 5.71 26.78 -33.45
N VAL A 45 5.27 26.37 -32.25
CA VAL A 45 3.91 26.60 -31.77
C VAL A 45 3.63 28.08 -31.55
N GLY A 46 4.59 28.83 -30.98
CA GLY A 46 4.49 30.28 -30.81
C GLY A 46 4.30 31.03 -32.14
N LEU A 47 5.06 30.64 -33.18
CA LEU A 47 4.93 31.18 -34.54
C LEU A 47 3.54 30.95 -35.11
N ILE A 48 2.97 29.74 -34.94
CA ILE A 48 1.62 29.42 -35.44
C ILE A 48 0.56 30.20 -34.66
N LEU A 49 0.65 30.29 -33.34
CA LEU A 49 -0.30 31.05 -32.52
C LEU A 49 -0.28 32.55 -32.84
N ASN A 50 0.90 33.08 -33.22
CA ASN A 50 1.06 34.45 -33.67
C ASN A 50 0.43 34.66 -35.06
N LYS A 51 0.85 33.86 -36.06
CA LYS A 51 0.45 34.01 -37.48
C LYS A 51 -0.99 33.55 -37.76
N TYR A 52 -1.53 32.59 -37.00
CA TYR A 52 -2.84 31.97 -37.24
C TYR A 52 -3.73 32.00 -35.99
N PRO A 53 -4.39 33.13 -35.69
CA PRO A 53 -5.16 33.30 -34.45
C PRO A 53 -6.28 32.28 -34.22
N HIS A 54 -6.90 31.75 -35.28
CA HIS A 54 -7.96 30.74 -35.20
C HIS A 54 -7.50 29.44 -34.50
N THR A 55 -6.20 29.16 -34.47
CA THR A 55 -5.61 27.99 -33.82
C THR A 55 -5.54 28.12 -32.28
N ARG A 56 -5.68 29.33 -31.73
CA ARG A 56 -5.57 29.59 -30.28
C ARG A 56 -6.63 28.87 -29.46
N ASN A 57 -7.75 28.51 -30.08
CA ASN A 57 -8.93 27.95 -29.44
C ASN A 57 -9.02 26.41 -29.49
N SER A 58 -8.20 25.72 -30.31
CA SER A 58 -8.33 24.26 -30.54
C SER A 58 -6.96 23.60 -30.70
N ASP A 59 -6.71 22.53 -29.91
CA ASP A 59 -5.44 21.77 -30.01
C ASP A 59 -5.34 21.05 -31.34
N VAL A 60 -6.48 20.57 -31.84
CA VAL A 60 -6.56 19.87 -33.13
C VAL A 60 -6.25 20.85 -34.26
N SER A 61 -6.85 22.04 -34.25
CA SER A 61 -6.59 23.05 -35.29
C SER A 61 -5.13 23.54 -35.25
N LEU A 62 -4.56 23.66 -34.05
CA LEU A 62 -3.15 24.01 -33.88
C LEU A 62 -2.22 22.91 -34.38
N MET A 63 -2.51 21.64 -34.08
CA MET A 63 -1.73 20.49 -34.53
C MET A 63 -1.78 20.33 -36.05
N LEU A 64 -2.97 20.40 -36.66
CA LEU A 64 -3.10 20.34 -38.11
C LEU A 64 -2.30 21.46 -38.80
N LYS A 65 -2.37 22.68 -38.25
CA LYS A 65 -1.58 23.80 -38.79
C LYS A 65 -0.08 23.64 -38.56
N PHE A 66 0.31 22.97 -37.47
CA PHE A 66 1.71 22.62 -37.20
C PHE A 66 2.24 21.65 -38.25
N TRP A 67 1.48 20.59 -38.55
CA TRP A 67 1.85 19.63 -39.58
C TRP A 67 1.94 20.27 -40.97
N GLU A 68 1.01 21.17 -41.29
CA GLU A 68 1.01 21.89 -42.56
C GLU A 68 2.25 22.77 -42.73
N VAL A 69 2.63 23.52 -41.69
CA VAL A 69 3.71 24.52 -41.76
C VAL A 69 5.10 23.90 -41.60
N PHE A 70 5.26 22.88 -40.77
CA PHE A 70 6.58 22.34 -40.41
C PHE A 70 6.84 20.90 -40.85
N GLU A 71 5.81 20.13 -41.19
CA GLU A 71 5.93 18.70 -41.50
C GLU A 71 5.37 18.34 -42.90
N GLY A 72 4.99 19.35 -43.68
CA GLY A 72 4.63 19.21 -45.09
C GLY A 72 3.27 18.56 -45.35
N HIS A 73 2.39 18.48 -44.34
CA HIS A 73 1.06 17.90 -44.50
C HIS A 73 0.15 18.83 -45.33
N LYS A 74 -0.26 18.39 -46.53
CA LYS A 74 -1.07 19.19 -47.48
C LYS A 74 -2.37 18.50 -47.92
N SER A 75 -2.63 17.31 -47.41
CA SER A 75 -3.79 16.48 -47.79
C SER A 75 -4.87 16.56 -46.72
N ASP A 76 -6.14 16.45 -47.12
CA ASP A 76 -7.27 16.30 -46.18
C ASP A 76 -7.32 14.91 -45.51
N SER A 77 -6.42 14.00 -45.92
CA SER A 77 -6.26 12.65 -45.36
C SER A 77 -4.88 12.45 -44.73
N ILE A 78 -4.84 11.73 -43.60
CA ILE A 78 -3.62 11.35 -42.89
C ILE A 78 -3.42 9.85 -43.05
N GLU A 79 -2.29 9.42 -43.60
CA GLU A 79 -1.98 8.00 -43.68
C GLU A 79 -1.47 7.48 -42.33
N LYS A 80 -1.67 6.19 -42.05
CA LYS A 80 -1.20 5.57 -40.79
C LYS A 80 0.31 5.70 -40.60
N LYS A 81 1.09 5.74 -41.68
CA LYS A 81 2.54 5.91 -41.63
C LYS A 81 2.92 7.31 -41.10
N ASP A 82 2.15 8.33 -41.46
CA ASP A 82 2.40 9.72 -41.07
C ASP A 82 2.23 9.91 -39.56
N MET A 83 1.31 9.15 -38.95
CA MET A 83 1.09 9.13 -37.50
C MET A 83 2.31 8.70 -36.68
N TYR A 84 3.34 8.08 -37.28
CA TYR A 84 4.57 7.73 -36.58
C TYR A 84 5.61 8.85 -36.63
N PHE A 85 5.54 9.73 -37.63
CA PHE A 85 6.53 10.78 -37.86
C PHE A 85 6.05 12.17 -37.43
N PHE A 86 4.75 12.42 -37.51
CA PHE A 86 4.18 13.71 -37.17
C PHE A 86 4.15 13.98 -35.67
N GLU A 87 4.37 15.24 -35.30
CA GLU A 87 4.39 15.66 -33.90
C GLU A 87 3.06 15.36 -33.21
N ARG A 88 3.13 14.81 -31.99
CA ARG A 88 1.94 14.35 -31.27
C ARG A 88 1.11 15.53 -30.77
N LEU A 89 -0.22 15.38 -30.79
CA LEU A 89 -1.18 16.33 -30.20
C LEU A 89 -0.78 16.74 -28.78
N THR A 90 -0.30 15.79 -27.96
CA THR A 90 0.08 16.03 -26.57
C THR A 90 1.32 16.92 -26.43
N SER A 91 2.26 16.90 -27.38
CA SER A 91 3.42 17.77 -27.40
C SER A 91 3.02 19.20 -27.79
N VAL A 92 2.23 19.32 -28.86
CA VAL A 92 1.71 20.61 -29.36
C VAL A 92 0.82 21.28 -28.31
N ALA A 93 -0.06 20.52 -27.66
CA ALA A 93 -0.95 21.00 -26.61
C ALA A 93 -0.18 21.48 -25.36
N ARG A 94 0.87 20.76 -24.95
CA ARG A 94 1.74 21.18 -23.83
C ARG A 94 2.47 22.48 -24.12
N ALA A 95 3.04 22.60 -25.33
CA ALA A 95 3.68 23.84 -25.76
C ALA A 95 2.68 25.01 -25.80
N ARG A 96 1.45 24.80 -26.31
CA ARG A 96 0.40 25.82 -26.29
C ARG A 96 0.02 26.23 -24.88
N ALA A 97 -0.20 25.26 -23.99
CA ALA A 97 -0.54 25.53 -22.59
C ALA A 97 0.55 26.34 -21.89
N LYS A 98 1.83 26.02 -22.14
CA LYS A 98 2.95 26.81 -21.63
C LYS A 98 2.91 28.25 -22.12
N ILE A 99 2.71 28.47 -23.43
CA ILE A 99 2.67 29.82 -24.02
C ILE A 99 1.46 30.62 -23.51
N GLN A 100 0.28 30.01 -23.47
CA GLN A 100 -0.97 30.69 -23.10
C GLN A 100 -1.12 30.90 -21.60
N ASN A 101 -0.75 29.92 -20.76
CA ASN A 101 -0.98 29.95 -19.31
C ASN A 101 0.25 30.46 -18.56
N GLU A 102 1.44 29.98 -18.89
CA GLU A 102 2.68 30.35 -18.19
C GLU A 102 3.20 31.69 -18.69
N TYR A 103 3.27 31.89 -20.01
CA TYR A 103 3.79 33.15 -20.59
C TYR A 103 2.68 34.18 -20.73
N GLY A 104 1.43 33.74 -20.89
CA GLY A 104 0.29 34.65 -21.03
C GLY A 104 0.14 35.26 -22.42
N LEU A 105 0.72 34.63 -23.43
CA LEU A 105 0.73 35.10 -24.80
C LEU A 105 -0.35 34.39 -25.62
N PHE A 106 -0.89 35.09 -26.63
CA PHE A 106 -1.88 34.55 -27.56
C PHE A 106 -3.09 33.88 -26.87
N PRO A 107 -3.78 34.58 -25.95
CA PRO A 107 -4.88 34.00 -25.19
C PRO A 107 -5.99 33.50 -26.12
N ALA A 108 -6.66 32.42 -25.71
CA ALA A 108 -7.89 31.96 -26.34
C ALA A 108 -9.04 32.96 -26.09
N ASP A 109 -10.10 32.88 -26.90
CA ASP A 109 -11.26 33.76 -26.78
C ASP A 109 -11.93 33.65 -25.42
N GLU A 110 -12.57 34.73 -24.97
CA GLU A 110 -13.17 34.80 -23.63
C GLU A 110 -14.22 33.71 -23.37
N LYS A 111 -15.05 33.38 -24.38
CA LYS A 111 -16.04 32.29 -24.30
C LYS A 111 -15.37 30.93 -24.08
N VAL A 112 -14.28 30.66 -24.81
CA VAL A 112 -13.51 29.40 -24.69
C VAL A 112 -12.77 29.33 -23.36
N ARG A 113 -12.23 30.45 -22.88
CA ARG A 113 -11.59 30.52 -21.55
C ARG A 113 -12.58 30.25 -20.41
N LYS A 114 -13.79 30.80 -20.46
CA LYS A 114 -14.86 30.53 -19.47
C LYS A 114 -15.30 29.07 -19.50
N PHE A 115 -15.51 28.50 -20.68
CA PHE A 115 -15.85 27.09 -20.83
C PHE A 115 -14.75 26.16 -20.30
N ARG A 116 -13.47 26.42 -20.62
CA ARG A 116 -12.33 25.65 -20.12
C ARG A 116 -12.17 25.75 -18.60
N ARG A 117 -12.36 26.93 -18.00
CA ARG A 117 -12.37 27.08 -16.53
C ARG A 117 -13.48 26.26 -15.88
N SER A 118 -14.71 26.31 -16.43
CA SER A 118 -15.82 25.50 -15.93
C SER A 118 -15.59 23.99 -16.08
N LYS A 119 -14.86 23.58 -17.12
CA LYS A 119 -14.47 22.18 -17.31
C LYS A 119 -13.34 21.78 -16.37
N GLU A 120 -12.32 22.61 -16.18
CA GLU A 120 -11.24 22.39 -15.20
C GLU A 120 -11.76 22.35 -13.76
N GLU A 121 -12.78 23.15 -13.42
CA GLU A 121 -13.46 23.09 -12.12
C GLU A 121 -14.22 21.78 -11.96
N LYS A 122 -15.02 21.38 -12.97
CA LYS A 122 -15.70 20.07 -12.97
C LYS A 122 -14.73 18.90 -12.98
N GLU A 123 -13.58 19.03 -13.62
CA GLU A 123 -12.57 17.98 -13.74
C GLU A 123 -11.66 17.95 -12.49
N LYS A 124 -11.52 19.07 -11.77
CA LYS A 124 -10.97 19.12 -10.41
C LYS A 124 -11.93 18.54 -9.39
N GLU A 125 -13.22 18.87 -9.45
CA GLU A 125 -14.26 18.27 -8.63
C GLU A 125 -14.32 16.76 -8.90
N PHE A 126 -14.32 16.36 -10.17
CA PHE A 126 -14.21 14.96 -10.56
C PHE A 126 -12.90 14.33 -10.08
N GLN A 127 -11.74 14.98 -10.14
CA GLN A 127 -10.45 14.44 -9.62
C GLN A 127 -10.39 14.39 -8.08
N ILE A 128 -11.14 15.25 -7.39
CA ILE A 128 -11.30 15.24 -5.94
C ILE A 128 -12.23 14.09 -5.53
N GLU A 129 -13.33 13.89 -6.27
CA GLU A 129 -14.28 12.78 -6.10
C GLU A 129 -13.72 11.42 -6.60
N SER A 130 -12.84 11.44 -7.62
CA SER A 130 -12.20 10.27 -8.24
C SER A 130 -10.75 10.11 -7.83
N LYS A 131 -10.37 10.56 -6.61
CA LYS A 131 -9.16 10.04 -5.99
C LYS A 131 -9.29 8.51 -6.00
N PRO A 132 -8.39 7.77 -6.66
CA PRO A 132 -8.41 6.32 -6.55
C PRO A 132 -8.34 5.97 -5.07
N GLU A 133 -9.27 5.14 -4.58
CA GLU A 133 -9.17 4.56 -3.24
C GLU A 133 -7.76 3.98 -3.10
N MET A 134 -7.04 4.40 -2.06
CA MET A 134 -5.70 3.88 -1.80
C MET A 134 -5.84 2.37 -1.60
N PRO A 135 -5.15 1.52 -2.38
CA PRO A 135 -5.35 0.08 -2.30
C PRO A 135 -5.12 -0.44 -0.88
N ILE A 136 -5.99 -1.35 -0.44
CA ILE A 136 -6.01 -1.84 0.93
C ILE A 136 -5.17 -3.12 1.05
N ILE A 137 -4.32 -3.17 2.07
CA ILE A 137 -3.70 -4.38 2.60
C ILE A 137 -4.50 -4.81 3.83
N TYR A 138 -4.84 -6.08 3.91
CA TYR A 138 -5.52 -6.65 5.07
C TYR A 138 -4.51 -7.36 5.96
N ILE A 139 -4.55 -7.08 7.26
CA ILE A 139 -3.70 -7.70 8.27
C ILE A 139 -4.62 -8.39 9.26
N TYR A 140 -4.40 -9.68 9.48
CA TYR A 140 -5.11 -10.54 10.42
C TYR A 140 -4.10 -10.99 11.46
N ALA A 141 -4.24 -10.56 12.71
CA ALA A 141 -3.26 -10.85 13.75
C ALA A 141 -3.88 -11.54 14.96
N ASP A 142 -3.05 -12.34 15.61
CA ASP A 142 -3.35 -13.01 16.87
C ASP A 142 -2.12 -12.92 17.80
N GLU A 143 -2.35 -13.09 19.10
CA GLU A 143 -1.29 -13.08 20.10
C GLU A 143 -1.37 -14.29 21.04
N THR A 144 -0.21 -14.77 21.48
CA THR A 144 -0.13 -15.94 22.36
C THR A 144 1.13 -15.90 23.24
N GLY A 145 1.26 -16.87 24.14
CA GLY A 145 2.42 -16.97 25.04
C GLY A 145 2.43 -15.94 26.18
N LYS A 146 1.30 -15.27 26.48
CA LYS A 146 1.19 -14.28 27.57
C LYS A 146 1.66 -14.85 28.92
N ASN A 147 1.51 -16.16 29.14
CA ASN A 147 1.91 -16.87 30.35
C ASN A 147 3.24 -17.63 30.22
N ASP A 148 3.86 -17.65 29.04
CA ASP A 148 5.12 -18.35 28.75
C ASP A 148 6.32 -17.39 28.77
N ASP A 149 7.51 -17.85 28.37
CA ASP A 149 8.72 -16.99 28.39
C ASP A 149 8.71 -16.01 27.22
N PHE A 150 8.33 -16.50 26.03
CA PHE A 150 8.16 -15.68 24.85
C PHE A 150 6.71 -15.27 24.69
N VAL A 151 6.48 -14.00 24.41
CA VAL A 151 5.21 -13.48 23.94
C VAL A 151 5.30 -13.41 22.42
N VAL A 152 4.32 -13.97 21.73
CA VAL A 152 4.33 -14.04 20.26
C VAL A 152 3.12 -13.30 19.72
N VAL A 153 3.36 -12.40 18.78
CA VAL A 153 2.32 -11.82 17.92
C VAL A 153 2.61 -12.30 16.50
N GLY A 154 1.65 -13.00 15.91
CA GLY A 154 1.72 -13.45 14.53
C GLY A 154 0.66 -12.76 13.69
N SER A 155 0.95 -12.59 12.40
CA SER A 155 0.05 -11.93 11.47
C SER A 155 0.07 -12.57 10.09
N LEU A 156 -1.10 -12.67 9.50
CA LEU A 156 -1.35 -12.99 8.09
C LEU A 156 -1.72 -11.71 7.35
N TRP A 157 -1.05 -11.47 6.24
CA TRP A 157 -1.23 -10.30 5.38
C TRP A 157 -1.81 -10.74 4.04
N ILE A 158 -2.84 -10.04 3.56
CA ILE A 158 -3.33 -10.14 2.18
C ILE A 158 -3.01 -8.84 1.47
N LEU A 159 -2.09 -8.89 0.51
CA LEU A 159 -1.50 -7.71 -0.14
C LEU A 159 -2.39 -7.11 -1.25
N ASP A 160 -3.37 -7.88 -1.71
CA ASP A 160 -4.34 -7.50 -2.74
C ASP A 160 -5.79 -7.54 -2.21
N GLU A 161 -6.46 -6.41 -2.27
CA GLU A 161 -7.82 -6.24 -1.78
C GLU A 161 -8.85 -7.13 -2.49
N LYS A 162 -8.75 -7.29 -3.82
CA LYS A 162 -9.72 -8.08 -4.59
C LYS A 162 -9.58 -9.56 -4.24
N ARG A 163 -8.35 -10.03 -4.06
CA ARG A 163 -8.02 -11.41 -3.68
C ARG A 163 -8.51 -11.71 -2.26
N ASN A 164 -8.45 -10.77 -1.32
CA ASN A 164 -8.99 -10.97 0.03
C ASN A 164 -10.45 -11.48 0.01
N GLY A 165 -11.34 -10.79 -0.72
CA GLY A 165 -12.74 -11.20 -0.83
C GLY A 165 -12.92 -12.55 -1.54
N GLN A 166 -12.05 -12.89 -2.49
CA GLN A 166 -12.07 -14.20 -3.16
C GLN A 166 -11.65 -15.32 -2.20
N ILE A 167 -10.57 -15.14 -1.44
CA ILE A 167 -10.05 -16.11 -0.49
C ILE A 167 -11.09 -16.40 0.59
N VAL A 168 -11.70 -15.37 1.17
CA VAL A 168 -12.77 -15.54 2.18
C VAL A 168 -13.92 -16.40 1.63
N ARG A 169 -14.42 -16.10 0.42
CA ARG A 169 -15.49 -16.89 -0.20
C ARG A 169 -15.07 -18.33 -0.48
N SER A 170 -13.83 -18.56 -0.90
CA SER A 170 -13.29 -19.89 -1.17
C SER A 170 -13.20 -20.73 0.10
N LEU A 171 -12.71 -20.16 1.22
CA LEU A 171 -12.67 -20.84 2.51
C LEU A 171 -14.07 -21.22 3.00
N GLU A 172 -15.05 -20.33 2.87
CA GLU A 172 -16.44 -20.63 3.23
C GLU A 172 -17.06 -21.73 2.36
N THR A 173 -16.76 -21.70 1.06
CA THR A 173 -17.19 -22.73 0.11
C THR A 173 -16.58 -24.08 0.47
N TRP A 174 -15.30 -24.11 0.81
CA TRP A 174 -14.60 -25.33 1.22
C TRP A 174 -15.19 -25.93 2.51
N VAL A 175 -15.42 -25.12 3.54
CA VAL A 175 -16.04 -25.56 4.81
C VAL A 175 -17.43 -26.14 4.55
N LYS A 176 -18.26 -25.44 3.75
CA LYS A 176 -19.60 -25.92 3.38
C LYS A 176 -19.52 -27.23 2.61
N GLY A 177 -18.62 -27.33 1.62
CA GLY A 177 -18.41 -28.54 0.82
C GLY A 177 -18.03 -29.75 1.67
N LYS A 178 -17.10 -29.58 2.63
CA LYS A 178 -16.70 -30.63 3.58
C LYS A 178 -17.88 -31.10 4.45
N LYS A 179 -18.66 -30.16 4.98
CA LYS A 179 -19.86 -30.49 5.78
C LYS A 179 -20.90 -31.24 4.95
N THR A 180 -21.16 -30.84 3.70
CA THR A 180 -22.08 -31.54 2.80
C THR A 180 -21.59 -32.95 2.46
N ALA A 181 -20.28 -33.15 2.37
CA ALA A 181 -19.67 -34.46 2.15
C ALA A 181 -19.64 -35.37 3.41
N GLY A 182 -20.26 -34.95 4.52
CA GLY A 182 -20.30 -35.70 5.77
C GLY A 182 -19.00 -35.65 6.58
N VAL A 183 -18.05 -34.79 6.21
CA VAL A 183 -16.81 -34.61 6.97
C VAL A 183 -17.09 -33.77 8.21
N GLN A 184 -16.62 -34.24 9.37
CA GLN A 184 -16.74 -33.50 10.63
C GLN A 184 -15.75 -32.33 10.64
N VAL A 185 -16.24 -31.13 10.33
CA VAL A 185 -15.47 -29.88 10.41
C VAL A 185 -15.73 -29.23 11.77
N PRO A 186 -14.69 -28.77 12.49
CA PRO A 186 -14.89 -28.04 13.74
C PRO A 186 -15.68 -26.74 13.52
N GLY A 187 -16.24 -26.19 14.62
CA GLY A 187 -16.90 -24.88 14.57
C GLY A 187 -15.91 -23.77 14.20
N GLU A 188 -14.71 -23.85 14.75
CA GLU A 188 -13.59 -22.94 14.57
C GLU A 188 -12.30 -23.75 14.49
N PHE A 189 -11.34 -23.26 13.71
CA PHE A 189 -10.00 -23.84 13.64
C PHE A 189 -9.06 -23.08 14.58
N HIS A 190 -9.04 -23.46 15.85
CA HIS A 190 -8.05 -22.94 16.82
C HIS A 190 -6.93 -23.96 17.06
N PHE A 191 -5.69 -23.48 17.14
CA PHE A 191 -4.53 -24.31 17.41
C PHE A 191 -4.67 -25.07 18.74
N VAL A 192 -5.27 -24.44 19.75
CA VAL A 192 -5.47 -25.06 21.07
C VAL A 192 -6.39 -26.30 21.00
N ASP A 193 -7.31 -26.34 20.03
CA ASP A 193 -8.31 -27.39 19.86
C ASP A 193 -7.81 -28.60 19.04
N ILE A 194 -6.58 -28.54 18.52
CA ILE A 194 -5.91 -29.70 17.94
C ILE A 194 -5.68 -30.72 19.05
N LYS A 195 -6.21 -31.93 18.89
CA LYS A 195 -6.07 -32.98 19.92
C LYS A 195 -4.68 -33.58 19.85
N ASN A 196 -3.99 -33.69 20.99
CA ASN A 196 -2.64 -34.26 21.07
C ASN A 196 -2.55 -35.69 20.50
N ASN A 197 -3.65 -36.45 20.51
CA ASN A 197 -3.72 -37.80 19.95
C ASN A 197 -3.88 -37.85 18.42
N GLY A 198 -4.04 -36.72 17.75
CA GLY A 198 -4.15 -36.63 16.29
C GLY A 198 -5.54 -36.83 15.72
N ASN A 199 -6.58 -37.10 16.52
CA ASN A 199 -7.91 -37.47 16.02
C ASN A 199 -8.55 -36.45 15.06
N ASN A 200 -8.17 -35.18 15.15
CA ASN A 200 -8.67 -34.11 14.27
C ASN A 200 -7.55 -33.43 13.48
N ILE A 201 -6.32 -33.93 13.48
CA ILE A 201 -5.20 -33.21 12.86
C ILE A 201 -5.36 -33.08 11.34
N ASP A 202 -5.95 -34.09 10.68
CA ASP A 202 -6.03 -34.13 9.22
C ASP A 202 -6.91 -33.01 8.67
N ILE A 203 -8.06 -32.71 9.30
CA ILE A 203 -8.92 -31.62 8.84
C ILE A 203 -8.25 -30.25 9.01
N TYR A 204 -7.39 -30.09 10.01
CA TYR A 204 -6.59 -28.87 10.21
C TYR A 204 -5.50 -28.75 9.13
N LYS A 205 -4.77 -29.84 8.85
CA LYS A 205 -3.77 -29.88 7.77
C LYS A 205 -4.40 -29.57 6.43
N GLU A 206 -5.55 -30.18 6.12
CA GLU A 206 -6.29 -29.93 4.89
C GLU A 206 -6.78 -28.49 4.79
N PHE A 207 -7.30 -27.91 5.87
CA PHE A 207 -7.76 -26.53 5.89
C PHE A 207 -6.62 -25.54 5.60
N PHE A 208 -5.50 -25.69 6.30
CA PHE A 208 -4.33 -24.84 6.10
C PHE A 208 -3.71 -25.03 4.70
N SER A 209 -3.59 -26.27 4.24
CA SER A 209 -3.07 -26.58 2.89
C SER A 209 -3.97 -26.00 1.80
N TYR A 210 -5.29 -26.08 1.98
CA TYR A 210 -6.25 -25.46 1.06
C TYR A 210 -6.07 -23.94 1.02
N PHE A 211 -5.95 -23.27 2.16
CA PHE A 211 -5.64 -21.84 2.23
C PHE A 211 -4.36 -21.50 1.44
N MET A 212 -3.26 -22.20 1.70
CA MET A 212 -1.99 -21.98 1.00
C MET A 212 -2.13 -22.18 -0.52
N SER A 213 -2.92 -23.17 -0.95
CA SER A 213 -3.15 -23.45 -2.38
C SER A 213 -3.88 -22.33 -3.12
N ILE A 214 -4.74 -21.57 -2.45
CA ILE A 214 -5.56 -20.53 -3.09
C ILE A 214 -5.00 -19.11 -2.92
N ALA A 215 -4.04 -18.91 -2.02
CA ALA A 215 -3.62 -17.58 -1.57
C ALA A 215 -2.10 -17.32 -1.64
N SER A 216 -1.27 -18.33 -1.94
CA SER A 216 0.20 -18.24 -1.93
C SER A 216 0.80 -17.08 -2.75
N ASP A 217 0.11 -16.59 -3.76
CA ASP A 217 0.53 -15.47 -4.61
C ASP A 217 0.41 -14.08 -3.94
N VAL A 218 -0.46 -13.93 -2.94
CA VAL A 218 -0.82 -12.63 -2.36
C VAL A 218 -0.73 -12.56 -0.84
N ILE A 219 -0.23 -13.63 -0.20
CA ILE A 219 -0.09 -13.70 1.25
C ILE A 219 1.32 -13.34 1.71
N SER A 220 1.41 -12.89 2.95
CA SER A 220 2.65 -12.83 3.70
C SER A 220 2.36 -13.15 5.17
N PHE A 221 3.30 -13.83 5.83
CA PHE A 221 3.23 -14.15 7.25
C PHE A 221 4.36 -13.44 7.97
N THR A 222 4.02 -12.57 8.93
CA THR A 222 5.02 -11.89 9.75
C THR A 222 4.74 -12.20 11.20
N ALA A 223 5.77 -12.50 11.98
CA ALA A 223 5.65 -12.71 13.41
C ALA A 223 6.80 -12.08 14.19
N ILE A 224 6.51 -11.74 15.44
CA ILE A 224 7.47 -11.28 16.42
C ILE A 224 7.31 -12.13 17.68
N ALA A 225 8.41 -12.69 18.16
CA ALA A 225 8.49 -13.38 19.44
C ALA A 225 9.48 -12.64 20.35
N VAL A 226 9.07 -12.31 21.57
CA VAL A 226 9.89 -11.53 22.50
C VAL A 226 10.02 -12.25 23.83
N ASN A 227 11.24 -12.48 24.29
CA ASN A 227 11.49 -13.05 25.61
C ASN A 227 11.18 -12.03 26.71
N LYS A 228 10.04 -12.19 27.39
CA LYS A 228 9.55 -11.22 28.37
C LYS A 228 10.34 -11.24 29.69
N LYS A 229 11.15 -12.27 29.96
CA LYS A 229 11.96 -12.35 31.19
C LYS A 229 12.95 -11.19 31.32
N ASN A 230 13.38 -10.63 30.19
CA ASN A 230 14.35 -9.54 30.13
C ASN A 230 13.69 -8.15 30.01
N ILE A 231 12.35 -8.07 30.04
CA ILE A 231 11.59 -6.83 29.86
C ILE A 231 10.93 -6.42 31.18
N LYS A 232 11.13 -5.15 31.58
CA LYS A 232 10.50 -4.56 32.78
C LYS A 232 9.08 -4.01 32.54
N LYS A 233 8.60 -4.04 31.29
CA LYS A 233 7.31 -3.50 30.86
C LYS A 233 6.16 -4.45 31.21
N HIS A 234 4.98 -3.89 31.48
CA HIS A 234 3.77 -4.70 31.68
C HIS A 234 3.42 -5.46 30.40
N ILE A 235 2.93 -6.70 30.55
CA ILE A 235 2.66 -7.61 29.42
C ILE A 235 1.74 -7.00 28.37
N ASP A 236 0.73 -6.27 28.81
CA ASP A 236 -0.26 -5.67 27.91
C ASP A 236 0.28 -4.51 27.11
N ASP A 237 1.18 -3.72 27.71
CA ASP A 237 1.84 -2.63 27.02
C ASP A 237 2.87 -3.18 26.03
N LEU A 238 3.55 -4.28 26.39
CA LEU A 238 4.44 -4.99 25.47
C LEU A 238 3.67 -5.48 24.25
N ILE A 239 2.55 -6.19 24.44
CA ILE A 239 1.70 -6.67 23.33
C ILE A 239 1.23 -5.51 22.44
N SER A 240 0.87 -4.37 23.05
CA SER A 240 0.46 -3.17 22.32
C SER A 240 1.57 -2.65 21.40
N ASP A 241 2.83 -2.68 21.85
CA ASP A 241 3.96 -2.34 20.99
C ASP A 241 4.19 -3.37 19.89
N LEU A 242 4.06 -4.67 20.21
CA LEU A 242 4.27 -5.73 19.23
C LEU A 242 3.28 -5.64 18.07
N PHE A 243 2.03 -5.27 18.33
CA PHE A 243 1.05 -4.99 17.28
C PHE A 243 1.44 -3.84 16.35
N TYR A 244 2.16 -2.84 16.85
CA TYR A 244 2.72 -1.81 15.97
C TYR A 244 3.97 -2.34 15.23
N GLN A 245 4.88 -3.00 15.94
CA GLN A 245 6.15 -3.46 15.38
C GLN A 245 5.94 -4.45 14.23
N ILE A 246 4.94 -5.33 14.35
CA ILE A 246 4.63 -6.31 13.30
C ILE A 246 4.20 -5.63 11.99
N VAL A 247 3.49 -4.50 12.09
CA VAL A 247 3.09 -3.69 10.93
C VAL A 247 4.30 -3.04 10.29
N ARG A 248 5.16 -2.42 11.09
CA ARG A 248 6.38 -1.77 10.60
C ARG A 248 7.27 -2.77 9.86
N ILE A 249 7.58 -3.88 10.52
CA ILE A 249 8.42 -4.95 9.97
C ILE A 249 7.79 -5.53 8.70
N GLY A 250 6.50 -5.84 8.72
CA GLY A 250 5.79 -6.36 7.55
C GLY A 250 5.83 -5.38 6.37
N ILE A 251 5.60 -4.08 6.58
CA ILE A 251 5.69 -3.08 5.51
C ILE A 251 7.09 -3.00 4.91
N GLU A 252 8.14 -2.94 5.75
CA GLU A 252 9.51 -2.88 5.24
C GLU A 252 9.89 -4.15 4.48
N HIS A 253 9.45 -5.32 4.96
CA HIS A 253 9.65 -6.58 4.28
C HIS A 253 9.02 -6.58 2.87
N GLU A 254 7.73 -6.26 2.79
CA GLU A 254 6.99 -6.27 1.52
C GLU A 254 7.49 -5.21 0.53
N LYS A 255 7.88 -4.05 1.05
CA LYS A 255 8.46 -2.96 0.25
C LYS A 255 9.82 -3.38 -0.30
N LYS A 256 10.69 -3.97 0.53
CA LYS A 256 12.03 -4.40 0.11
C LYS A 256 11.95 -5.53 -0.93
N ASN A 257 10.95 -6.39 -0.83
CA ASN A 257 10.66 -7.43 -1.83
C ASN A 257 9.87 -6.93 -3.05
N ASN A 258 9.60 -5.62 -3.15
CA ASN A 258 8.83 -5.01 -4.25
C ASN A 258 7.43 -5.63 -4.44
N ARG A 259 6.86 -6.22 -3.40
CA ARG A 259 5.51 -6.83 -3.41
C ARG A 259 4.42 -5.79 -3.16
N ILE A 260 4.77 -4.66 -2.54
CA ILE A 260 3.88 -3.50 -2.37
C ILE A 260 4.51 -2.21 -2.93
N SER A 261 3.64 -1.30 -3.37
CA SER A 261 3.98 0.06 -3.75
C SER A 261 3.08 1.05 -3.03
N PHE A 262 3.61 2.23 -2.72
CA PHE A 262 2.87 3.30 -2.04
C PHE A 262 2.14 4.20 -3.04
N PRO A 263 1.00 4.82 -2.63
CA PRO A 263 0.40 4.79 -1.30
C PRO A 263 -0.52 3.58 -1.04
N LYS A 264 -0.64 3.14 0.22
CA LYS A 264 -1.52 2.04 0.66
C LYS A 264 -2.32 2.40 1.92
N GLN A 265 -3.43 1.68 2.10
CA GLN A 265 -4.19 1.65 3.34
C GLN A 265 -4.05 0.31 4.05
N LEU A 266 -4.13 0.30 5.37
CA LEU A 266 -4.10 -0.91 6.19
C LEU A 266 -5.47 -1.13 6.85
N SER A 267 -6.08 -2.29 6.61
CA SER A 267 -7.19 -2.79 7.40
C SER A 267 -6.65 -3.83 8.37
N TYR A 268 -6.51 -3.45 9.63
CA TYR A 268 -5.98 -4.30 10.69
C TYR A 268 -7.14 -4.95 11.45
N LEU A 269 -7.19 -6.27 11.45
CA LEU A 269 -8.11 -7.09 12.22
C LEU A 269 -7.30 -7.90 13.23
N LYS A 270 -7.57 -7.73 14.52
CA LYS A 270 -7.01 -8.59 15.58
C LYS A 270 -8.07 -9.55 16.09
N ASP A 271 -7.66 -10.70 16.61
CA ASP A 271 -8.59 -11.57 17.33
C ASP A 271 -9.20 -10.86 18.55
N GLU A 272 -10.45 -11.15 18.87
CA GLU A 272 -11.16 -10.54 19.99
C GLU A 272 -10.83 -11.27 21.30
N GLU A 273 -10.15 -10.59 22.22
CA GLU A 273 -9.92 -11.11 23.57
C GLU A 273 -11.13 -10.80 24.47
N LYS A 274 -11.73 -11.84 25.06
CA LYS A 274 -12.88 -11.67 25.97
C LYS A 274 -12.51 -10.79 27.17
N GLY A 275 -13.26 -9.71 27.34
CA GLY A 275 -13.04 -8.77 28.44
C GLY A 275 -11.99 -7.70 28.15
N GLU A 276 -11.50 -7.62 26.90
CA GLU A 276 -10.60 -6.54 26.50
C GLU A 276 -11.31 -5.17 26.60
N SER A 277 -10.64 -4.21 27.23
CA SER A 277 -11.18 -2.87 27.42
C SER A 277 -11.18 -2.08 26.10
N PRO A 278 -12.29 -1.39 25.73
CA PRO A 278 -12.31 -0.47 24.59
C PRO A 278 -11.23 0.61 24.65
N TYR A 279 -10.81 1.02 25.85
CA TYR A 279 -9.72 1.98 26.04
C TYR A 279 -8.37 1.43 25.57
N ARG A 280 -8.11 0.14 25.80
CA ARG A 280 -6.89 -0.53 25.33
C ARG A 280 -6.88 -0.63 23.81
N ILE A 281 -7.97 -1.09 23.23
CA ILE A 281 -8.14 -1.19 21.77
C ILE A 281 -7.89 0.18 21.11
N LYS A 282 -8.47 1.24 21.70
CA LYS A 282 -8.27 2.61 21.24
C LYS A 282 -6.82 3.07 21.40
N GLY A 283 -6.17 2.74 22.52
CA GLY A 283 -4.75 3.05 22.74
C GLY A 283 -3.81 2.39 21.73
N ILE A 284 -4.07 1.11 21.39
CA ILE A 284 -3.32 0.41 20.33
C ILE A 284 -3.56 1.09 18.98
N GLN A 285 -4.81 1.38 18.64
CA GLN A 285 -5.16 2.07 17.40
C GLN A 285 -4.44 3.42 17.28
N ASP A 286 -4.50 4.26 18.31
CA ASP A 286 -3.89 5.59 18.30
C ASP A 286 -2.36 5.49 18.18
N THR A 287 -1.74 4.53 18.90
CA THR A 287 -0.30 4.23 18.77
C THR A 287 0.07 3.86 17.33
N ILE A 288 -0.71 2.99 16.69
CA ILE A 288 -0.47 2.59 15.30
C ILE A 288 -0.63 3.80 14.36
N VAL A 289 -1.69 4.59 14.51
CA VAL A 289 -1.93 5.77 13.66
C VAL A 289 -0.79 6.78 13.77
N ASP A 290 -0.41 7.13 15.00
CA ASP A 290 0.61 8.16 15.26
C ASP A 290 1.96 7.71 14.74
N LYS A 291 2.37 6.48 15.06
CA LYS A 291 3.66 5.94 14.59
C LYS A 291 3.66 5.76 13.07
N LEU A 292 2.60 5.23 12.44
CA LEU A 292 2.54 5.14 10.97
C LEU A 292 2.70 6.51 10.31
N LYS A 293 2.08 7.56 10.88
CA LYS A 293 2.22 8.91 10.34
C LYS A 293 3.63 9.48 10.50
N ILE A 294 4.30 9.17 11.61
CA ILE A 294 5.70 9.56 11.85
C ILE A 294 6.63 8.88 10.84
N HIS A 295 6.50 7.56 10.64
CA HIS A 295 7.44 6.78 9.82
C HIS A 295 7.14 6.83 8.31
N TYR A 296 5.86 6.91 7.93
CA TYR A 296 5.43 6.78 6.53
C TYR A 296 4.72 8.02 5.97
N GLY A 297 4.40 9.02 6.81
CA GLY A 297 3.68 10.22 6.38
C GLY A 297 2.31 9.90 5.79
N ASP A 298 2.06 10.33 4.56
CA ASP A 298 0.82 10.05 3.82
C ASP A 298 0.88 8.78 2.96
N ASN A 299 2.03 8.09 2.91
CA ASN A 299 2.21 6.89 2.06
C ASN A 299 1.50 5.65 2.61
N ILE A 300 1.36 5.57 3.93
CA ILE A 300 0.64 4.50 4.61
C ILE A 300 -0.37 5.12 5.57
N LYS A 301 -1.62 4.65 5.52
CA LYS A 301 -2.67 5.07 6.45
C LYS A 301 -3.40 3.87 7.02
N LEU A 302 -3.67 3.92 8.32
CA LEU A 302 -4.60 2.98 8.92
C LEU A 302 -6.03 3.34 8.46
N ASN A 303 -6.69 2.42 7.77
CA ASN A 303 -8.10 2.55 7.42
C ASN A 303 -8.97 2.18 8.62
N LYS A 304 -8.73 1.02 9.21
CA LYS A 304 -9.43 0.54 10.41
C LYS A 304 -8.54 -0.38 11.24
N PHE A 305 -8.79 -0.37 12.55
CA PHE A 305 -8.28 -1.33 13.52
C PHE A 305 -9.47 -1.88 14.30
N VAL A 306 -9.75 -3.17 14.17
CA VAL A 306 -10.99 -3.78 14.67
C VAL A 306 -10.68 -5.14 15.30
N PRO A 307 -11.01 -5.35 16.58
CA PRO A 307 -11.11 -6.69 17.15
C PRO A 307 -12.29 -7.43 16.52
N VAL A 308 -12.11 -8.70 16.16
CA VAL A 308 -13.16 -9.49 15.53
C VAL A 308 -13.29 -10.87 16.18
N ASP A 309 -14.53 -11.33 16.35
CA ASP A 309 -14.81 -12.70 16.77
C ASP A 309 -14.36 -13.68 15.65
N SER A 310 -13.41 -14.54 15.99
CA SER A 310 -12.82 -15.58 15.14
C SER A 310 -13.88 -16.46 14.46
N LYS A 311 -15.06 -16.67 15.07
CA LYS A 311 -16.18 -17.46 14.48
C LYS A 311 -16.58 -16.99 13.11
N HIS A 312 -16.51 -15.69 12.89
CA HIS A 312 -16.99 -15.06 11.67
C HIS A 312 -15.87 -14.91 10.64
N VAL A 313 -14.61 -14.86 11.06
CA VAL A 313 -13.46 -14.50 10.22
C VAL A 313 -12.43 -15.62 10.16
N LYS A 314 -12.49 -16.41 9.08
CA LYS A 314 -11.67 -17.64 8.93
C LYS A 314 -10.18 -17.31 8.73
N LEU A 315 -9.87 -16.10 8.25
CA LEU A 315 -8.50 -15.62 8.14
C LEU A 315 -7.86 -15.30 9.50
N ILE A 316 -8.66 -14.93 10.51
CA ILE A 316 -8.17 -14.85 11.90
C ILE A 316 -7.86 -16.24 12.43
N GLN A 317 -8.69 -17.24 12.12
CA GLN A 317 -8.38 -18.63 12.48
C GLN A 317 -7.08 -19.12 11.82
N ILE A 318 -6.78 -18.75 10.57
CA ILE A 318 -5.47 -19.02 9.95
C ILE A 318 -4.34 -18.30 10.70
N ALA A 319 -4.54 -17.04 11.11
CA ALA A 319 -3.56 -16.31 11.91
C ALA A 319 -3.33 -16.96 13.29
N ASP A 320 -4.37 -17.48 13.94
CA ASP A 320 -4.29 -18.28 15.18
C ASP A 320 -3.49 -19.57 14.94
N LEU A 321 -3.80 -20.34 13.89
CA LEU A 321 -3.06 -21.56 13.56
C LEU A 321 -1.56 -21.29 13.34
N PHE A 322 -1.23 -20.20 12.67
CA PHE A 322 0.15 -19.75 12.49
C PHE A 322 0.81 -19.36 13.81
N THR A 323 0.16 -18.47 14.57
CA THR A 323 0.68 -17.91 15.83
C THR A 323 0.83 -18.98 16.91
N GLY A 324 -0.15 -19.88 17.03
CA GLY A 324 -0.10 -21.05 17.90
C GLY A 324 0.99 -22.05 17.52
N SER A 325 1.23 -22.25 16.22
CA SER A 325 2.34 -23.09 15.73
C SER A 325 3.70 -22.51 16.14
N LEU A 326 3.89 -21.20 15.99
CA LEU A 326 5.10 -20.51 16.45
C LEU A 326 5.31 -20.67 17.95
N ASN A 327 4.26 -20.44 18.74
CA ASN A 327 4.32 -20.62 20.19
C ASN A 327 4.70 -22.05 20.58
N ARG A 328 4.17 -23.05 19.85
CA ARG A 328 4.51 -24.45 20.08
C ARG A 328 5.99 -24.71 19.89
N ILE A 329 6.59 -24.18 18.83
CA ILE A 329 8.03 -24.33 18.59
C ILE A 329 8.84 -23.59 19.66
N ILE A 330 8.58 -22.28 19.84
CA ILE A 330 9.43 -21.39 20.61
C ILE A 330 9.32 -21.67 22.11
N ASN A 331 8.11 -21.78 22.65
CA ASN A 331 7.89 -21.91 24.09
C ASN A 331 7.84 -23.35 24.59
N HIS A 332 7.56 -24.34 23.74
CA HIS A 332 7.47 -25.74 24.18
C HIS A 332 8.61 -26.60 23.64
N GLN A 333 8.77 -26.72 22.32
CA GLN A 333 9.74 -27.66 21.75
C GLN A 333 11.19 -27.26 22.07
N ARG A 334 11.55 -25.98 21.93
CA ARG A 334 12.92 -25.52 22.24
C ARG A 334 13.28 -25.66 23.71
N LYS A 335 12.31 -25.53 24.61
CA LYS A 335 12.53 -25.71 26.05
C LYS A 335 12.66 -27.18 26.44
N ASN A 336 12.00 -28.08 25.70
CA ASN A 336 12.02 -29.52 25.96
C ASN A 336 12.29 -30.32 24.67
N PRO A 337 13.52 -30.28 24.11
CA PRO A 337 13.83 -30.92 22.83
C PRO A 337 13.62 -32.45 22.85
N GLU A 338 13.80 -33.06 24.01
CA GLU A 338 13.68 -34.51 24.24
C GLU A 338 12.23 -34.97 24.51
N ALA A 339 11.27 -34.05 24.56
CA ALA A 339 9.88 -34.41 24.82
C ALA A 339 9.29 -35.22 23.64
N GLN A 340 8.48 -36.22 23.96
CA GLN A 340 7.77 -36.99 22.93
C GLN A 340 6.84 -36.06 22.14
N LYS A 341 7.05 -36.02 20.81
CA LYS A 341 6.23 -35.23 19.89
C LYS A 341 4.79 -35.73 19.86
N ASN A 342 3.85 -34.80 19.76
CA ASN A 342 2.44 -35.07 19.60
C ASN A 342 1.87 -34.40 18.34
N ALA A 343 0.57 -34.59 18.08
CA ALA A 343 -0.09 -34.04 16.91
C ALA A 343 0.04 -32.50 16.74
N LYS A 344 0.14 -31.72 17.83
CA LYS A 344 0.38 -30.27 17.74
C LYS A 344 1.78 -29.96 17.26
N ASP A 345 2.76 -30.78 17.64
CA ASP A 345 4.14 -30.65 17.18
C ASP A 345 4.23 -30.92 15.68
N ASP A 346 3.55 -31.95 15.21
CA ASP A 346 3.50 -32.29 13.78
C ASP A 346 2.79 -31.22 12.96
N PHE A 347 1.66 -30.70 13.45
CA PHE A 347 0.94 -29.62 12.77
C PHE A 347 1.78 -28.35 12.71
N ALA A 348 2.41 -27.96 13.83
CA ALA A 348 3.26 -26.78 13.86
C ALA A 348 4.40 -26.87 12.84
N GLN A 349 5.07 -28.01 12.74
CA GLN A 349 6.14 -28.21 11.76
C GLN A 349 5.64 -28.05 10.32
N ILE A 350 4.49 -28.66 9.98
CA ILE A 350 3.89 -28.55 8.63
C ILE A 350 3.59 -27.11 8.26
N VAL A 351 3.02 -26.34 9.19
CA VAL A 351 2.72 -24.93 8.98
C VAL A 351 4.00 -24.18 8.65
N LEU A 352 5.05 -24.30 9.46
CA LEU A 352 6.31 -23.57 9.24
C LEU A 352 7.04 -24.00 7.96
N ASP A 353 7.10 -25.30 7.68
CA ASP A 353 7.73 -25.84 6.47
C ASP A 353 7.03 -25.34 5.21
N SER A 354 5.70 -25.24 5.24
CA SER A 354 4.92 -24.81 4.07
C SER A 354 5.11 -23.34 3.67
N MET A 355 5.64 -22.50 4.56
CA MET A 355 5.84 -21.07 4.32
C MET A 355 7.32 -20.69 4.14
N GLY A 356 8.25 -21.62 4.36
CA GLY A 356 9.69 -21.34 4.33
C GLY A 356 10.07 -20.24 5.32
N LEU A 357 9.64 -20.41 6.58
CA LEU A 357 9.83 -19.39 7.62
C LEU A 357 11.31 -19.12 7.86
N GLU A 358 11.70 -17.86 7.64
CA GLU A 358 13.02 -17.35 7.99
C GLU A 358 12.98 -16.79 9.42
N GLU A 359 13.82 -17.36 10.29
CA GLU A 359 13.99 -16.89 11.66
C GLU A 359 15.19 -15.96 11.78
N ILE A 360 14.95 -14.82 12.41
CA ILE A 360 15.92 -13.75 12.58
C ILE A 360 16.03 -13.45 14.07
N HIS A 361 17.23 -13.60 14.62
CA HIS A 361 17.52 -13.28 16.03
C HIS A 361 18.02 -11.86 16.15
N VAL A 362 17.42 -11.11 17.08
CA VAL A 362 17.69 -9.68 17.26
C VAL A 362 17.81 -9.37 18.76
N ASP A 363 18.79 -8.53 19.12
CA ASP A 363 18.95 -8.05 20.49
C ASP A 363 17.70 -7.29 20.96
N ILE A 364 17.32 -7.46 22.23
CA ILE A 364 16.10 -6.86 22.79
C ILE A 364 16.08 -5.33 22.68
N GLU A 365 17.25 -4.69 22.75
CA GLU A 365 17.42 -3.24 22.67
C GLU A 365 17.00 -2.66 21.32
N LYS A 366 16.98 -3.48 20.26
CA LYS A 366 16.59 -3.08 18.91
C LYS A 366 15.09 -3.18 18.65
N LEU A 367 14.30 -3.65 19.62
CA LEU A 367 12.84 -3.78 19.46
C LEU A 367 12.17 -2.46 19.06
N GLU A 368 12.69 -1.34 19.57
CA GLU A 368 12.20 0.01 19.28
C GLU A 368 13.01 0.74 18.19
N MET A 369 14.07 0.12 17.65
CA MET A 369 14.92 0.77 16.66
C MET A 369 14.33 0.72 15.25
N ASP A 370 14.42 1.87 14.55
CA ASP A 370 13.81 2.08 13.23
C ASP A 370 14.47 1.30 12.09
N ASN A 371 15.72 0.86 12.26
CA ASN A 371 16.52 0.25 11.20
C ASN A 371 16.95 -1.18 11.54
N LEU A 372 16.07 -2.15 11.26
CA LEU A 372 16.48 -3.56 11.15
C LEU A 372 16.91 -3.79 9.69
N HIS A 373 18.22 -3.66 9.42
CA HIS A 373 18.79 -3.91 8.11
C HIS A 373 19.26 -5.35 7.98
N GLU A 374 18.56 -6.16 7.19
CA GLU A 374 18.87 -7.58 7.04
C GLU A 374 18.75 -8.04 5.60
N GLU A 375 19.63 -8.95 5.16
CA GLU A 375 19.49 -9.65 3.88
C GLU A 375 18.18 -10.44 3.84
N ILE A 376 17.51 -10.48 2.70
CA ILE A 376 16.24 -11.19 2.54
C ILE A 376 16.51 -12.48 1.79
N THR A 377 16.04 -13.60 2.34
CA THR A 377 16.10 -14.90 1.66
C THR A 377 14.72 -15.51 1.37
N SER A 378 13.68 -15.12 2.11
CA SER A 378 12.28 -15.57 1.88
C SER A 378 11.35 -14.40 1.54
N ASP A 379 10.44 -14.61 0.57
CA ASP A 379 9.44 -13.61 0.16
C ASP A 379 8.13 -13.69 0.95
N MET A 380 7.82 -14.83 1.58
CA MET A 380 6.49 -15.13 2.09
C MET A 380 6.36 -15.12 3.61
N SER A 381 7.44 -15.38 4.36
CA SER A 381 7.32 -15.42 5.81
C SER A 381 8.59 -15.08 6.59
N LYS A 382 8.40 -14.34 7.69
CA LYS A 382 9.47 -13.93 8.62
C LYS A 382 9.04 -14.04 10.08
N LEU A 383 9.97 -14.51 10.91
CA LEU A 383 9.88 -14.50 12.36
C LEU A 383 11.06 -13.72 12.95
N PHE A 384 10.75 -12.65 13.67
CA PHE A 384 11.75 -11.93 14.46
C PHE A 384 11.70 -12.42 15.89
N VAL A 385 12.81 -13.01 16.37
CA VAL A 385 12.96 -13.46 17.75
C VAL A 385 13.86 -12.48 18.47
N PHE A 386 13.25 -11.70 19.36
CA PHE A 386 13.95 -10.78 20.23
C PHE A 386 14.37 -11.52 21.50
N ASN A 387 15.66 -11.78 21.61
CA ASN A 387 16.32 -12.45 22.71
C ASN A 387 17.59 -11.72 23.11
N GLU A 388 18.03 -11.97 24.35
CA GLU A 388 19.17 -11.31 25.04
C GLU A 388 19.08 -9.78 25.06
#